data_AF-A0A815A490-F1
#
_entry.id   AF-A0A815A490-F1
#
_cell.length_a   1.000
_cell.length_b   1.000
_cell.length_c   1.000
_cell.angle_alpha   90.00
_cell.angle_beta   90.00
_cell.angle_gamma   90.00
#
_symmetry.space_group_name_H-M   'P 1'
#
loop_
_entity.id
_entity.type
_entity.pdbx_description
1 polymer ?
#
loop_
_entity_poly.entity_id
_entity_poly.type
_entity_poly.pdbx_seq_one_letter_code
_entity_poly.pdbx_strand_id
1 'polypeptide(L)'
;MTTGSAHYLFNNETVSTQIFYDWTRPAQVMNMMREDSYTYTIMHNGTTVWQLERANRTCCIDPLLTGVTPPRPDWLEIGNETIYNGIVTVMEHACRSWTKYVPDIASFSWLTSVETGIPCRFEWLYAMQVDFAYYSENRDLLPKGIFDVPDYCPHVVTDPKCSIMHF
;
A
#
# COMPACT_ATOMS: atom_id res chain seq x y z
N MET A 1 4.20 18.36 2.16
CA MET A 1 2.99 18.49 3.01
C MET A 1 3.21 17.72 4.31
N THR A 2 2.62 18.17 5.43
CA THR A 2 2.89 17.68 6.79
C THR A 2 1.90 16.61 7.23
N THR A 3 2.39 15.40 7.54
CA THR A 3 1.77 14.40 8.44
C THR A 3 0.25 14.19 8.30
N GLY A 4 -0.17 13.33 7.37
CA GLY A 4 -1.55 12.86 7.25
C GLY A 4 -1.78 11.39 7.62
N SER A 5 -2.97 10.91 7.35
CA SER A 5 -3.28 9.49 7.22
C SER A 5 -4.26 9.36 6.07
N ALA A 6 -4.15 8.34 5.22
CA ALA A 6 -4.97 8.29 4.02
C ALA A 6 -5.80 7.00 3.93
N HIS A 7 -7.07 7.15 3.56
CA HIS A 7 -7.98 6.05 3.24
C HIS A 7 -8.32 6.05 1.76
N TYR A 8 -8.25 4.87 1.15
CA TYR A 8 -8.48 4.67 -0.27
C TYR A 8 -9.50 3.57 -0.49
N LEU A 9 -10.30 3.69 -1.55
CA LEU A 9 -11.19 2.63 -2.04
C LEU A 9 -10.89 2.36 -3.52
N PHE A 10 -10.78 1.08 -3.86
CA PHE A 10 -10.73 0.58 -5.22
C PHE A 10 -11.82 -0.47 -5.40
N ASN A 11 -12.39 -0.54 -6.60
CA ASN A 11 -13.26 -1.62 -7.00
C ASN A 11 -12.91 -1.98 -8.46
N ASN A 12 -12.36 -3.17 -8.70
CA ASN A 12 -12.55 -3.82 -10.00
C ASN A 12 -13.71 -4.81 -9.88
N GLU A 13 -14.19 -5.37 -10.98
CA GLU A 13 -15.31 -6.32 -11.02
C GLU A 13 -15.10 -7.60 -10.17
N THR A 14 -14.00 -7.75 -9.40
CA THR A 14 -13.64 -8.98 -8.67
C THR A 14 -13.09 -8.73 -7.25
N VAL A 15 -12.53 -7.54 -6.96
CA VAL A 15 -11.86 -7.18 -5.71
C VAL A 15 -12.11 -5.72 -5.36
N SER A 16 -12.59 -5.49 -4.14
CA SER A 16 -12.59 -4.18 -3.50
C SER A 16 -11.39 -4.03 -2.58
N THR A 17 -10.59 -2.98 -2.74
CA THR A 17 -9.39 -2.76 -1.91
C THR A 17 -9.51 -1.48 -1.10
N GLN A 18 -9.33 -1.60 0.22
CA GLN A 18 -9.16 -0.47 1.11
C GLN A 18 -7.70 -0.33 1.49
N ILE A 19 -7.13 0.86 1.38
CA ILE A 19 -5.77 1.12 1.85
C ILE A 19 -5.82 2.14 2.97
N PHE A 20 -5.06 1.91 4.02
CA PHE A 20 -4.84 2.83 5.13
C PHE A 20 -3.35 3.12 5.19
N TYR A 21 -2.99 4.39 5.20
CA TYR A 21 -1.61 4.81 5.43
C TYR A 21 -1.54 5.68 6.67
N ASP A 22 -0.49 5.46 7.46
CA ASP A 22 -0.02 6.39 8.48
C ASP A 22 1.40 6.74 8.07
N TRP A 23 1.70 8.03 7.91
CA TRP A 23 3.06 8.48 7.55
C TRP A 23 3.82 8.99 8.78
N THR A 24 3.16 9.10 9.94
CA THR A 24 3.80 9.51 11.21
C THR A 24 4.66 8.39 11.80
N ARG A 25 4.26 7.16 11.52
CA ARG A 25 5.07 5.94 11.62
C ARG A 25 5.06 5.30 10.24
N PRO A 26 6.16 4.73 9.73
CA PRO A 26 6.16 4.05 8.43
C PRO A 26 5.22 2.83 8.43
N ALA A 27 3.91 3.04 8.21
CA ALA A 27 2.91 1.99 8.29
C ALA A 27 1.82 2.11 7.21
N GLN A 28 1.44 0.97 6.67
CA GLN A 28 0.42 0.82 5.64
C GLN A 28 -0.38 -0.45 5.89
N VAL A 29 -1.68 -0.42 5.67
CA VAL A 29 -2.54 -1.61 5.67
C VAL A 29 -3.36 -1.61 4.41
N MET A 30 -3.35 -2.71 3.69
CA MET A 30 -4.18 -2.93 2.51
C MET A 30 -5.12 -4.09 2.79
N ASN A 31 -6.42 -3.82 2.85
CA ASN A 31 -7.47 -4.84 2.95
C ASN A 31 -8.06 -5.07 1.56
N MET A 32 -7.93 -6.28 1.05
CA MET A 32 -8.53 -6.72 -0.20
C MET A 32 -9.71 -7.62 0.13
N MET A 33 -10.89 -7.27 -0.35
CA MET A 33 -12.12 -8.04 -0.23
C MET A 33 -12.50 -8.60 -1.59
N ARG A 34 -12.65 -9.93 -1.67
CA ARG A 34 -13.20 -10.63 -2.84
C ARG A 34 -14.70 -10.87 -2.68
N GLU A 35 -15.39 -11.09 -3.79
CA GLU A 35 -16.84 -11.40 -3.81
C GLU A 35 -17.20 -12.69 -3.03
N ASP A 36 -16.25 -13.62 -2.88
CA ASP A 36 -16.39 -14.85 -2.09
C ASP A 36 -16.22 -14.63 -0.57
N SER A 37 -16.20 -13.36 -0.12
CA SER A 37 -16.05 -12.94 1.28
C SER A 37 -14.68 -13.21 1.91
N TYR A 38 -13.68 -13.65 1.14
CA TYR A 38 -12.32 -13.72 1.66
C TYR A 38 -11.73 -12.31 1.77
N THR A 39 -11.26 -11.97 2.98
CA THR A 39 -10.56 -10.72 3.25
C THR A 39 -9.08 -11.01 3.51
N TYR A 40 -8.24 -10.53 2.59
CA TYR A 40 -6.80 -10.60 2.72
C TYR A 40 -6.26 -9.24 3.14
N THR A 41 -5.36 -9.23 4.10
CA THR A 41 -4.68 -8.01 4.53
C THR A 41 -3.20 -8.12 4.24
N ILE A 42 -2.63 -7.10 3.58
CA ILE A 42 -1.18 -6.87 3.58
C ILE A 42 -0.93 -5.73 4.57
N MET A 43 -0.16 -5.99 5.62
CA MET A 43 0.21 -5.01 6.63
C MET A 43 1.70 -4.75 6.56
N HIS A 44 2.05 -3.49 6.38
CA HIS A 44 3.40 -2.99 6.50
C HIS A 44 3.51 -2.17 7.78
N ASN A 45 4.43 -2.52 8.68
CA ASN A 45 4.74 -1.72 9.86
C ASN A 45 6.25 -1.69 10.08
N GLY A 46 6.85 -0.51 10.00
CA GLY A 46 8.29 -0.39 9.96
C GLY A 46 8.82 -0.86 8.61
N THR A 47 9.74 -1.82 8.64
CA THR A 47 10.29 -2.49 7.46
C THR A 47 9.74 -3.91 7.28
N THR A 48 8.82 -4.34 8.13
CA THR A 48 8.28 -5.70 8.11
C THR A 48 6.93 -5.71 7.42
N VAL A 49 6.74 -6.68 6.53
CA VAL A 49 5.51 -6.89 5.79
C VAL A 49 4.90 -8.21 6.22
N TRP A 50 3.66 -8.17 6.68
CA TRP A 50 2.85 -9.34 7.00
C TRP A 50 1.76 -9.51 5.94
N GLN A 51 1.56 -10.74 5.50
CA GLN A 51 0.32 -11.16 4.86
C GLN A 51 -0.56 -11.80 5.94
N LEU A 52 -1.84 -11.45 5.96
CA LEU A 52 -2.79 -11.93 6.96
C LEU A 52 -4.10 -12.36 6.29
N GLU A 53 -4.65 -13.47 6.77
CA GLU A 53 -6.05 -13.82 6.60
C GLU A 53 -6.68 -13.88 7.99
N ARG A 54 -7.40 -12.80 8.34
CA ARG A 54 -7.87 -12.57 9.71
C ARG A 54 -8.92 -13.59 10.16
N ALA A 55 -9.74 -14.11 9.24
CA ALA A 55 -10.80 -15.07 9.55
C ALA A 55 -10.23 -16.41 10.05
N ASN A 56 -9.18 -16.90 9.41
CA ASN A 56 -8.53 -18.17 9.77
C ASN A 56 -7.38 -18.00 10.77
N ARG A 57 -7.12 -16.77 11.24
CA ARG A 57 -5.99 -16.43 12.11
C ARG A 57 -4.64 -16.93 11.56
N THR A 58 -4.47 -16.84 10.25
CA THR A 58 -3.23 -17.19 9.56
C THR A 58 -2.48 -15.93 9.20
N CYS A 59 -1.15 -15.99 9.36
CA CYS A 59 -0.26 -14.86 9.13
C CYS A 59 1.16 -15.34 8.86
N CYS A 60 1.86 -14.65 7.97
CA CYS A 60 3.28 -14.85 7.71
C CYS A 60 3.96 -13.52 7.43
N ILE A 61 5.27 -13.47 7.67
CA ILE A 61 6.11 -12.34 7.22
C ILE A 61 6.54 -12.64 5.79
N ASP A 62 6.33 -11.68 4.89
CA ASP A 62 6.78 -11.74 3.51
C ASP A 62 8.28 -11.40 3.46
N PRO A 63 9.17 -12.37 3.17
CA PRO A 63 10.60 -12.14 3.18
C PRO A 63 11.08 -11.33 1.96
N LEU A 64 10.31 -11.27 0.88
CA LEU A 64 10.66 -10.53 -0.34
C LEU A 64 10.35 -9.05 -0.20
N LEU A 65 9.29 -8.72 0.54
CA LEU A 65 8.83 -7.35 0.72
C LEU A 65 9.33 -6.71 2.03
N THR A 66 9.82 -7.53 2.96
CA THR A 66 10.46 -7.06 4.20
C THR A 66 11.85 -6.48 3.91
N GLY A 67 12.20 -5.37 4.57
CA GLY A 67 13.49 -4.68 4.46
C GLY A 67 13.38 -3.23 3.96
N VAL A 68 12.20 -2.81 3.52
CA VAL A 68 11.90 -1.46 3.03
C VAL A 68 10.73 -0.90 3.80
N THR A 69 10.64 0.39 4.06
CA THR A 69 9.45 0.99 4.69
C THR A 69 8.37 1.29 3.64
N PRO A 70 7.07 1.43 3.99
CA PRO A 70 6.05 1.72 2.99
C PRO A 70 6.31 3.10 2.39
N PRO A 71 5.94 3.29 1.11
CA PRO A 71 6.17 4.55 0.44
C PRO A 71 5.39 5.66 1.13
N ARG A 72 6.06 6.81 1.28
CA ARG A 72 5.49 8.00 1.89
C ARG A 72 5.43 9.13 0.87
N PRO A 73 4.51 10.10 0.99
CA PRO A 73 4.42 11.22 0.07
C PRO A 73 5.74 11.99 -0.05
N ASP A 74 6.47 12.17 1.06
CA ASP A 74 7.78 12.86 1.06
C ASP A 74 8.87 12.09 0.30
N TRP A 75 8.76 10.77 0.21
CA TRP A 75 9.64 10.00 -0.68
C TRP A 75 9.35 10.31 -2.13
N LEU A 76 8.07 10.47 -2.47
CA LEU A 76 7.58 10.48 -3.84
C LEU A 76 7.44 11.92 -4.39
N GLU A 77 7.53 12.93 -3.52
CA GLU A 77 7.60 14.36 -3.83
C GLU A 77 9.07 14.81 -3.93
N ILE A 78 9.73 14.53 -5.05
CA ILE A 78 11.02 15.12 -5.48
C ILE A 78 12.18 14.98 -4.46
N GLY A 79 13.06 14.01 -4.70
CA GLY A 79 14.37 13.88 -4.04
C GLY A 79 15.38 13.08 -4.88
N ASN A 80 16.63 12.98 -4.42
CA ASN A 80 17.73 12.32 -5.16
C ASN A 80 17.48 10.84 -5.52
N GLU A 81 16.54 10.19 -4.85
CA GLU A 81 16.25 8.76 -5.01
C GLU A 81 14.98 8.47 -5.83
N THR A 82 14.28 9.51 -6.30
CA THR A 82 13.03 9.38 -7.07
C THR A 82 13.12 9.98 -8.44
N ILE A 83 12.68 9.21 -9.43
CA ILE A 83 12.72 9.56 -10.84
C ILE A 83 11.35 10.07 -11.26
N TYR A 84 11.31 11.26 -11.86
CA TYR A 84 10.12 11.77 -12.52
C TYR A 84 9.97 11.13 -13.90
N ASN A 85 8.85 10.45 -14.13
CA ASN A 85 8.60 9.72 -15.38
C ASN A 85 7.76 10.51 -16.40
N GLY A 86 7.32 11.73 -16.04
CA GLY A 86 6.47 12.55 -16.90
C GLY A 86 5.01 12.59 -16.43
N ILE A 87 4.13 12.99 -17.36
CA ILE A 87 2.69 13.09 -17.14
C ILE A 87 2.01 11.97 -17.94
N VAL A 88 1.13 11.23 -17.29
CA VAL A 88 0.31 10.17 -17.89
C VAL A 88 -1.17 10.41 -17.57
N THR A 89 -2.08 9.86 -18.37
CA THR A 89 -3.52 9.97 -18.11
C THR A 89 -4.02 8.75 -17.33
N VAL A 90 -4.64 8.96 -16.18
CA VAL A 90 -5.28 7.94 -15.33
C VAL A 90 -6.72 8.34 -15.07
N MET A 91 -7.68 7.47 -15.39
CA MET A 91 -9.12 7.75 -15.23
C MET A 91 -9.52 9.13 -15.77
N GLU A 92 -9.08 9.47 -16.99
CA GLU A 92 -9.33 10.76 -17.66
C GLU A 92 -8.62 11.99 -17.03
N HIS A 93 -7.86 11.81 -15.96
CA HIS A 93 -7.09 12.87 -15.31
C HIS A 93 -5.61 12.82 -15.72
N ALA A 94 -5.01 13.98 -15.97
CA ALA A 94 -3.56 14.08 -16.16
C ALA A 94 -2.84 13.98 -14.81
N CYS A 95 -1.90 13.05 -14.68
CA CYS A 95 -1.21 12.76 -13.43
C CYS A 95 0.31 12.74 -13.64
N ARG A 96 1.03 13.46 -12.78
CA ARG A 96 2.50 13.41 -12.71
C ARG A 96 2.91 12.08 -12.09
N SER A 97 3.91 11.40 -12.65
CA SER A 97 4.41 10.12 -12.17
C SER A 97 5.82 10.24 -11.60
N TRP A 98 6.03 9.69 -10.41
CA TRP A 98 7.34 9.52 -9.80
C TRP A 98 7.53 8.08 -9.36
N THR A 99 8.72 7.54 -9.58
CA THR A 99 9.10 6.19 -9.17
C THR A 99 10.32 6.21 -8.28
N LYS A 100 10.25 5.48 -7.16
CA LYS A 100 11.40 5.12 -6.34
C LYS A 100 11.78 3.67 -6.61
N TYR A 101 13.04 3.42 -6.91
CA TYR A 101 13.59 2.07 -7.01
C TYR A 101 14.26 1.72 -5.69
N VAL A 102 13.88 0.59 -5.12
CA VAL A 102 14.59 -0.01 -4.00
C VAL A 102 15.36 -1.22 -4.53
N PRO A 103 16.71 -1.15 -4.57
CA PRO A 103 17.54 -2.19 -5.17
C PRO A 103 17.17 -3.58 -4.68
N ASP A 104 17.05 -4.52 -5.62
CA ASP A 104 16.81 -5.95 -5.39
C ASP A 104 15.51 -6.31 -4.64
N ILE A 105 14.63 -5.33 -4.36
CA ILE A 105 13.42 -5.53 -3.54
C ILE A 105 12.16 -5.12 -4.31
N ALA A 106 12.03 -3.85 -4.72
CA ALA A 106 10.79 -3.36 -5.33
C ALA A 106 10.98 -2.01 -6.05
N SER A 107 10.02 -1.65 -6.90
CA SER A 107 9.79 -0.25 -7.27
C SER A 107 8.41 0.21 -6.82
N PHE A 108 8.33 1.49 -6.46
CA PHE A 108 7.10 2.13 -6.02
C PHE A 108 6.84 3.34 -6.90
N SER A 109 5.70 3.37 -7.58
CA SER A 109 5.26 4.54 -8.34
C SER A 109 4.09 5.21 -7.65
N TRP A 110 4.13 6.53 -7.64
CA TRP A 110 3.05 7.38 -7.14
C TRP A 110 2.68 8.38 -8.21
N LEU A 111 1.39 8.41 -8.53
CA LEU A 111 0.87 9.32 -9.52
C LEU A 111 -0.05 10.30 -8.83
N THR A 112 0.19 11.60 -9.00
CA THR A 112 -0.70 12.65 -8.45
C THR A 112 -1.29 13.50 -9.56
N SER A 113 -2.54 13.89 -9.40
CA SER A 113 -3.23 14.78 -10.33
C SER A 113 -2.44 16.07 -10.53
N VAL A 114 -2.26 16.45 -11.79
CA VAL A 114 -1.63 17.72 -12.17
C VAL A 114 -2.44 18.90 -11.63
N GLU A 115 -3.77 18.77 -11.63
CA GLU A 115 -4.73 19.79 -11.27
C GLU A 115 -4.88 19.93 -9.75
N THR A 116 -5.08 18.81 -9.04
CA THR A 116 -5.45 18.84 -7.61
C THR A 116 -4.31 18.43 -6.67
N GLY A 117 -3.25 17.79 -7.18
CA GLY A 117 -2.19 17.20 -6.35
C GLY A 117 -2.61 15.93 -5.60
N ILE A 118 -3.88 15.52 -5.71
CA ILE A 118 -4.42 14.31 -5.07
C ILE A 118 -3.88 13.06 -5.78
N PRO A 119 -3.65 11.95 -5.07
CA PRO A 119 -3.17 10.71 -5.69
C PRO A 119 -4.18 10.15 -6.71
N CYS A 120 -3.70 9.83 -7.91
CA CYS A 120 -4.47 9.16 -8.98
C CYS A 120 -4.29 7.64 -8.95
N ARG A 121 -3.05 7.19 -8.77
CA ARG A 121 -2.67 5.78 -8.82
C ARG A 121 -1.47 5.52 -7.93
N PHE A 122 -1.47 4.35 -7.30
CA PHE A 122 -0.28 3.78 -6.69
C PHE A 122 0.08 2.47 -7.38
N GLU A 123 1.38 2.28 -7.61
CA GLU A 123 1.90 1.05 -8.22
C GLU A 123 2.97 0.47 -7.31
N TRP A 124 2.83 -0.82 -6.98
CA TRP A 124 3.83 -1.60 -6.28
C TRP A 124 4.21 -2.79 -7.15
N LEU A 125 5.52 -2.99 -7.37
CA LEU A 125 6.02 -3.98 -8.32
C LEU A 125 5.86 -5.43 -7.83
N TYR A 126 4.64 -5.94 -7.97
CA TYR A 126 4.23 -7.32 -8.30
C TYR A 126 2.92 -7.26 -9.13
N ALA A 127 2.86 -6.30 -10.07
CA ALA A 127 1.73 -6.02 -10.97
C ALA A 127 0.45 -5.47 -10.33
N MET A 128 0.48 -5.06 -9.05
CA MET A 128 -0.68 -4.41 -8.45
C MET A 128 -0.64 -2.91 -8.71
N GLN A 129 -1.52 -2.49 -9.62
CA GLN A 129 -1.86 -1.09 -9.85
C GLN A 129 -3.17 -0.82 -9.11
N VAL A 130 -3.18 0.21 -8.26
CA VAL A 130 -4.38 0.64 -7.56
C VAL A 130 -4.73 2.03 -8.05
N ASP A 131 -5.80 2.10 -8.84
CA ASP A 131 -6.43 3.35 -9.23
C ASP A 131 -7.30 3.86 -8.08
N PHE A 132 -7.16 5.13 -7.74
CA PHE A 132 -7.87 5.69 -6.61
C PHE A 132 -9.22 6.25 -7.05
N ALA A 133 -10.30 5.58 -6.67
CA ALA A 133 -11.66 6.12 -6.82
C ALA A 133 -12.00 7.14 -5.72
N TYR A 134 -11.34 7.05 -4.56
CA TYR A 134 -11.51 7.95 -3.43
C TYR A 134 -10.19 8.15 -2.66
N TYR A 135 -9.97 9.38 -2.18
CA TYR A 135 -8.86 9.77 -1.33
C TYR A 135 -9.35 10.69 -0.21
N SER A 136 -8.87 10.48 1.02
CA SER A 136 -9.12 11.37 2.14
C SER A 136 -7.97 11.35 3.12
N GLU A 137 -7.58 12.54 3.59
CA GLU A 137 -6.59 12.73 4.65
C GLU A 137 -7.19 12.77 6.06
N ASN A 138 -8.50 12.55 6.18
CA ASN A 138 -9.20 12.61 7.46
C ASN A 138 -8.80 11.42 8.36
N ARG A 139 -8.07 11.72 9.45
CA ARG A 139 -7.58 10.71 10.41
C ARG A 139 -8.69 9.99 11.16
N ASP A 140 -9.88 10.60 11.28
CA ASP A 140 -11.03 9.97 11.94
C ASP A 140 -11.57 8.76 11.16
N LEU A 141 -11.19 8.62 9.88
CA LEU A 141 -11.52 7.47 9.05
C LEU A 141 -10.58 6.28 9.27
N LEU A 142 -9.51 6.41 10.05
CA LEU A 142 -8.64 5.29 10.40
C LEU A 142 -9.29 4.43 11.49
N PRO A 143 -9.55 3.12 11.23
CA PRO A 143 -10.03 2.23 12.27
C PRO A 143 -9.01 2.13 13.42
N LYS A 144 -9.51 2.10 14.65
CA LYS A 144 -8.67 1.92 15.83
C LYS A 144 -7.90 0.59 15.73
N GLY A 145 -6.59 0.64 15.95
CA GLY A 145 -5.72 -0.54 15.92
C GLY A 145 -5.52 -1.15 14.53
N ILE A 146 -5.85 -0.43 13.44
CA ILE A 146 -5.71 -0.97 12.08
C ILE A 146 -4.29 -1.43 11.77
N PHE A 147 -3.27 -0.77 12.33
CA PHE A 147 -1.84 -1.07 12.17
C PHE A 147 -1.25 -1.97 13.28
N ASP A 148 -2.08 -2.45 14.21
CA ASP A 148 -1.60 -3.32 15.29
C ASP A 148 -1.42 -4.74 14.74
N VAL A 149 -0.22 -5.28 14.92
CA VAL A 149 0.11 -6.64 14.48
C VAL A 149 -0.61 -7.64 15.39
N PRO A 150 -1.42 -8.57 14.85
CA PRO A 150 -2.11 -9.56 15.66
C PRO A 150 -1.16 -10.50 16.41
N ASP A 151 -1.60 -10.99 17.56
CA ASP A 151 -0.82 -11.85 18.47
C ASP A 151 -0.38 -13.20 17.86
N TYR A 152 -1.12 -13.70 16.88
CA TYR A 152 -0.83 -14.95 16.17
C TYR A 152 0.17 -14.78 15.02
N CYS A 153 0.55 -13.54 14.67
CA CYS A 153 1.54 -13.30 13.63
C CYS A 153 2.96 -13.60 14.14
N PRO A 154 3.82 -14.19 13.30
CA PRO A 154 5.22 -14.37 13.67
C PRO A 154 5.94 -13.02 13.71
N HIS A 155 6.98 -12.94 14.55
CA HIS A 155 7.89 -11.78 14.63
C HIS A 155 9.21 -11.99 13.89
N VAL A 156 9.40 -13.18 13.31
CA VAL A 156 10.55 -13.55 12.48
C VAL A 156 10.05 -14.32 11.27
N VAL A 157 10.82 -14.33 10.18
CA VAL A 157 10.45 -15.09 8.97
C VAL A 157 10.43 -16.59 9.33
N THR A 158 9.25 -17.20 9.26
CA THR A 158 9.05 -18.64 9.50
C THR A 158 8.69 -19.40 8.22
N ASP A 159 8.20 -18.71 7.19
CA ASP A 159 7.86 -19.27 5.88
C ASP A 159 8.63 -18.48 4.79
N PRO A 160 9.54 -19.12 4.03
CA PRO A 160 10.33 -18.45 3.01
C PRO A 160 9.53 -18.03 1.78
N LYS A 161 8.28 -18.49 1.62
CA LYS A 161 7.41 -18.14 0.49
C LYS A 161 6.27 -17.22 0.88
N CYS A 162 5.80 -17.29 2.12
CA CYS A 162 4.67 -16.52 2.65
C CYS A 162 3.51 -16.41 1.64
N SER A 163 2.90 -17.54 1.28
CA SER A 163 1.84 -17.59 0.26
C SER A 163 0.46 -17.76 0.89
N ILE A 164 0.01 -16.78 1.68
CA ILE A 164 -1.38 -16.77 2.16
C ILE A 164 -2.33 -16.40 1.02
N MET A 165 -1.82 -15.70 0.00
CA MET A 165 -2.54 -15.35 -1.21
C MET A 165 -2.52 -16.52 -2.21
N HIS A 166 -3.67 -17.16 -2.40
CA HIS A 166 -3.91 -18.07 -3.52
C HIS A 166 -4.46 -17.26 -4.72
N PHE A 167 -3.61 -17.02 -5.72
CA PHE A 167 -4.02 -16.53 -7.04
C PHE A 167 -4.16 -17.68 -8.02
#